data_AF-A0A0F0GDH0-F1
#
_entry.id   AF-A0A0F0GDH0-F1
#
_cell.length_a   1.000
_cell.length_b   1.000
_cell.length_c   1.000
_cell.angle_alpha   90.00
_cell.angle_beta   90.00
_cell.angle_gamma   90.00
#
_symmetry.space_group_name_H-M   'P 1'
#
loop_
_entity.id
_entity.type
_entity.pdbx_description
1 polymer ?
#
loop_
_entity_poly.entity_id
_entity_poly.type
_entity_poly.pdbx_seq_one_letter_code
_entity_poly.pdbx_strand_id
1 'polypeptide(L)'
;MTEAAVPLFVPPPPPAQLESPTDLLPLQQIPVAGPISPLAMTIAKVDHSGRIPALDVITSLNWTVGDHTHVSTSADAIIIRRATSGQSASTIDCRRQLFIPSGARTQFGLQASDRLLLVAAPRSAILRLHPITVVTSILTAYYSTQRDL
;
A
#
# COMPACT_ATOMS: atom_id res chain seq x y z
N MET A 1 13.60 68.41 -35.98
CA MET A 1 13.55 66.93 -35.86
C MET A 1 13.02 66.65 -34.48
N THR A 2 11.79 66.15 -34.38
CA THR A 2 11.07 66.01 -33.10
C THR A 2 10.91 64.52 -32.83
N GLU A 3 11.70 64.01 -31.90
CA GLU A 3 11.76 62.61 -31.51
C GLU A 3 10.55 62.29 -30.61
N ALA A 4 9.70 61.37 -31.05
CA ALA A 4 8.54 60.90 -30.29
C ALA A 4 8.93 59.63 -29.51
N ALA A 5 8.74 59.65 -28.19
CA ALA A 5 9.02 58.51 -27.33
C ALA A 5 8.09 57.33 -27.64
N VAL A 6 8.66 56.18 -28.00
CA VAL A 6 7.94 54.92 -28.18
C VAL A 6 7.75 54.28 -26.79
N PRO A 7 6.51 54.00 -26.34
CA PRO A 7 6.32 53.32 -25.07
C PRO A 7 6.85 51.89 -25.16
N LEU A 8 7.79 51.57 -24.28
CA LEU A 8 8.28 50.22 -24.07
C LEU A 8 7.22 49.45 -23.28
N PHE A 9 6.83 48.29 -23.81
CA PHE A 9 6.07 47.22 -23.16
C PHE A 9 4.53 47.29 -23.24
N VAL A 10 3.96 46.38 -24.05
CA VAL A 10 2.56 45.93 -23.97
C VAL A 10 2.58 44.61 -23.18
N PRO A 11 1.88 44.51 -22.04
CA PRO A 11 1.81 43.24 -21.30
C PRO A 11 1.08 42.19 -22.13
N PRO A 12 1.52 40.91 -22.09
CA PRO A 12 0.83 39.84 -22.80
C PRO A 12 -0.60 39.68 -22.27
N PRO A 13 -1.58 39.38 -23.15
CA PRO A 13 -2.94 39.11 -22.71
C PRO A 13 -2.94 37.94 -21.70
N PRO A 14 -3.82 37.96 -20.69
CA PRO A 14 -3.91 36.87 -19.73
C PRO A 14 -4.10 35.54 -20.47
N PRO A 15 -3.47 34.45 -19.99
CA PRO A 15 -3.60 33.15 -20.61
C PRO A 15 -5.08 32.81 -20.76
N ALA A 16 -5.47 32.36 -21.96
CA ALA A 16 -6.82 31.89 -22.22
C ALA A 16 -7.21 30.92 -21.10
N GLN A 17 -8.33 31.22 -20.45
CA GLN A 17 -8.88 30.38 -19.39
C GLN A 17 -9.00 28.98 -19.97
N LEU A 18 -8.31 28.00 -19.36
CA LEU A 18 -8.46 26.59 -19.72
C LEU A 18 -9.93 26.25 -19.53
N GLU A 19 -10.67 26.20 -20.64
CA GLU A 19 -12.03 25.67 -20.71
C GLU A 19 -11.97 24.31 -20.01
N SER A 20 -12.61 24.23 -18.85
CA SER A 20 -12.66 22.99 -18.09
C SER A 20 -13.37 21.97 -18.97
N PRO A 21 -12.81 20.77 -19.21
CA PRO A 21 -13.51 19.75 -19.98
C PRO A 21 -14.88 19.51 -19.36
N THR A 22 -15.94 19.92 -20.05
CA THR A 22 -17.33 19.81 -19.59
C THR A 22 -17.78 18.35 -19.46
N ASP A 23 -17.00 17.42 -19.99
CA ASP A 23 -17.26 15.99 -19.95
C ASP A 23 -16.56 15.32 -18.75
N LEU A 24 -16.92 15.78 -17.54
CA LEU A 24 -16.58 15.06 -16.33
C LEU A 24 -17.57 13.92 -16.16
N LEU A 25 -17.11 12.67 -16.37
CA LEU A 25 -17.86 11.48 -15.94
C LEU A 25 -18.31 11.69 -14.49
N PRO A 26 -19.60 11.48 -14.18
CA PRO A 26 -20.09 11.71 -12.84
C PRO A 26 -19.31 10.81 -11.88
N LEU A 27 -18.62 11.43 -10.92
CA LEU A 27 -17.97 10.69 -9.85
C LEU A 27 -19.06 9.94 -9.09
N GLN A 28 -19.12 8.63 -9.28
CA GLN A 28 -19.94 7.78 -8.42
C GLN A 28 -19.46 8.01 -6.99
N GLN A 29 -20.34 8.56 -6.16
CA GLN A 29 -20.11 8.63 -4.73
C GLN A 29 -20.15 7.20 -4.22
N ILE A 30 -18.96 6.62 -4.02
CA ILE A 30 -18.81 5.39 -3.27
C ILE A 30 -19.34 5.70 -1.87
N PRO A 31 -20.32 4.96 -1.33
CA PRO A 31 -20.76 5.14 0.04
C PRO A 31 -19.53 5.14 0.93
N VAL A 32 -19.30 6.23 1.68
CA VAL A 32 -18.30 6.22 2.74
C VAL A 32 -18.74 5.12 3.69
N ALA A 33 -18.08 3.96 3.59
CA ALA A 33 -18.27 2.89 4.54
C ALA A 33 -18.09 3.49 5.93
N GLY A 34 -18.91 3.05 6.89
CA GLY A 34 -18.91 3.54 8.27
C GLY A 34 -17.55 3.47 8.98
N PRO A 35 -17.50 3.69 10.30
CA PRO A 35 -16.29 4.12 11.02
C PRO A 35 -15.00 3.47 10.51
N ILE A 36 -13.99 4.33 10.21
CA ILE A 36 -12.64 4.02 9.73
C ILE A 36 -12.32 2.54 9.94
N SER A 37 -12.22 1.78 8.83
CA SER A 37 -11.92 0.35 8.88
C SER A 37 -10.85 0.09 9.92
N PRO A 38 -11.08 -0.81 10.91
CA PRO A 38 -10.12 -1.09 11.97
C PRO A 38 -8.82 -1.70 11.42
N LEU A 39 -8.74 -1.95 10.11
CA LEU A 39 -7.61 -2.50 9.41
C LEU A 39 -7.07 -1.48 8.41
N ALA A 40 -5.76 -1.23 8.47
CA ALA A 40 -5.05 -0.51 7.41
C ALA A 40 -4.56 -1.51 6.36
N MET A 41 -4.77 -1.21 5.09
CA MET A 41 -4.46 -2.13 3.99
C MET A 41 -3.69 -1.44 2.88
N THR A 42 -2.71 -2.14 2.31
CA THR A 42 -1.97 -1.67 1.14
C THR A 42 -1.46 -2.86 0.32
N ILE A 43 -1.00 -2.62 -0.90
CA ILE A 43 -0.40 -3.66 -1.75
C ILE A 43 1.06 -3.31 -1.98
N ALA A 44 1.95 -4.28 -1.74
CA ALA A 44 3.37 -4.11 -1.94
C ALA A 44 3.94 -5.25 -2.80
N LYS A 45 5.06 -4.96 -3.48
CA LYS A 45 5.83 -5.97 -4.21
C LYS A 45 6.97 -6.48 -3.36
N VAL A 46 7.23 -7.78 -3.42
CA VAL A 46 8.40 -8.42 -2.83
C VAL A 46 9.60 -8.13 -3.72
N ASP A 47 10.69 -7.63 -3.16
CA ASP A 47 11.95 -7.49 -3.88
C ASP A 47 12.76 -8.79 -3.90
N HIS A 48 13.88 -8.81 -4.62
CA HIS A 48 14.74 -9.99 -4.76
C HIS A 48 15.30 -10.51 -3.43
N SER A 49 15.43 -9.64 -2.43
CA SER A 49 15.91 -10.00 -1.09
C SER A 49 14.80 -10.55 -0.19
N GLY A 50 13.53 -10.41 -0.60
CA GLY A 50 12.39 -10.73 0.25
C GLY A 50 11.90 -9.53 1.09
N ARG A 51 12.35 -8.31 0.78
CA ARG A 51 11.87 -7.10 1.45
C ARG A 51 10.63 -6.55 0.76
N ILE A 52 9.77 -5.90 1.53
CA ILE A 52 8.57 -5.23 1.05
C ILE A 52 8.48 -3.80 1.61
N PRO A 53 8.15 -2.79 0.79
CA PRO A 53 7.82 -1.46 1.31
C PRO A 53 6.52 -1.53 2.12
N ALA A 54 6.53 -0.94 3.32
CA ALA A 54 5.45 -1.13 4.28
C ALA A 54 5.16 0.14 5.12
N LEU A 55 5.47 1.33 4.60
CA LEU A 55 5.35 2.61 5.34
C LEU A 55 3.97 2.78 6.00
N ASP A 56 2.89 2.61 5.23
CA ASP A 56 1.53 2.88 5.70
C ASP A 56 1.14 1.92 6.84
N VAL A 57 1.44 0.63 6.69
CA VAL A 57 1.11 -0.38 7.70
C VAL A 57 2.02 -0.29 8.92
N ILE A 58 3.31 -0.01 8.76
CA ILE A 58 4.24 0.26 9.87
C ILE A 58 3.71 1.43 10.71
N THR A 59 3.30 2.52 10.06
CA THR A 59 2.75 3.69 10.74
C THR A 59 1.45 3.35 11.46
N SER A 60 0.54 2.61 10.81
CA SER A 60 -0.73 2.20 11.43
C SER A 60 -0.55 1.29 12.66
N LEU A 61 0.53 0.52 12.71
CA LEU A 61 0.85 -0.38 13.82
C LEU A 61 1.65 0.32 14.93
N ASN A 62 1.95 1.62 14.78
CA ASN A 62 2.86 2.37 15.63
C ASN A 62 4.25 1.71 15.75
N TRP A 63 4.71 1.07 14.66
CA TRP A 63 6.05 0.49 14.56
C TRP A 63 7.05 1.52 14.06
N THR A 64 8.31 1.36 14.45
CA THR A 64 9.38 2.31 14.12
C THR A 64 10.61 1.61 13.54
N VAL A 65 11.44 2.38 12.83
CA VAL A 65 12.77 1.92 12.41
C VAL A 65 13.54 1.46 13.65
N GLY A 66 14.22 0.32 13.55
CA GLY A 66 14.90 -0.29 14.70
C GLY A 66 14.05 -1.29 15.48
N ASP A 67 12.72 -1.32 15.31
CA ASP A 67 11.90 -2.37 15.90
C ASP A 67 12.30 -3.74 15.34
N HIS A 68 12.36 -4.72 16.23
CA HIS A 68 12.59 -6.10 15.86
C HIS A 68 11.26 -6.79 15.55
N THR A 69 11.21 -7.47 14.42
CA THR A 69 10.02 -8.18 13.95
C THR A 69 10.28 -9.67 13.83
N HIS A 70 9.30 -10.47 14.21
CA HIS A 70 9.30 -11.92 14.05
C HIS A 70 8.28 -12.30 12.99
N VAL A 71 8.67 -13.27 12.16
CA VAL A 71 7.83 -13.77 11.07
C VAL A 71 7.42 -15.20 11.38
N SER A 72 6.13 -15.45 11.26
CA SER A 72 5.51 -16.77 11.33
C SER A 72 4.59 -16.95 10.13
N THR A 73 4.13 -18.17 9.89
CA THR A 73 3.21 -18.46 8.79
C THR A 73 1.97 -19.17 9.32
N SER A 74 0.88 -19.02 8.57
CA SER A 74 -0.37 -19.73 8.74
C SER A 74 -0.74 -20.41 7.42
N ALA A 75 -1.95 -20.96 7.30
CA ALA A 75 -2.37 -21.62 6.06
C ALA A 75 -2.53 -20.63 4.88
N ASP A 76 -2.93 -19.40 5.15
CA ASP A 76 -3.35 -18.42 4.14
C ASP A 76 -2.57 -17.10 4.18
N ALA A 77 -1.68 -16.93 5.17
CA ALA A 77 -0.94 -15.70 5.37
C ALA A 77 0.45 -15.90 5.98
N ILE A 78 1.35 -14.97 5.64
CA ILE A 78 2.55 -14.70 6.44
C ILE A 78 2.16 -13.68 7.51
N ILE A 79 2.56 -13.94 8.76
CA ILE A 79 2.21 -13.14 9.92
C ILE A 79 3.48 -12.50 10.48
N ILE A 80 3.49 -11.17 10.52
CA ILE A 80 4.57 -10.37 11.11
C ILE A 80 4.07 -9.75 12.42
N ARG A 81 4.88 -9.84 13.47
CA ARG A 81 4.66 -9.23 14.78
C ARG A 81 5.95 -8.58 15.27
N ARG A 82 5.88 -7.71 16.28
CA ARG A 82 7.08 -7.36 17.05
C ARG A 82 7.64 -8.61 17.71
N ALA A 83 8.95 -8.79 17.64
CA ALA A 83 9.64 -9.93 18.23
C ALA A 83 9.62 -9.83 19.76
N THR A 84 9.52 -10.98 20.43
CA THR A 84 9.81 -11.09 21.86
C THR A 84 11.21 -11.67 22.06
N SER A 85 11.73 -11.58 23.29
CA SER A 85 13.01 -12.21 23.64
C SER A 85 13.04 -13.69 23.24
N GLY A 86 14.16 -14.13 22.66
CA GLY A 86 14.39 -15.51 22.22
C GLY A 86 13.88 -15.88 20.82
N GLN A 87 13.24 -14.95 20.09
CA GLN A 87 12.80 -15.19 18.71
C GLN A 87 13.85 -14.79 17.69
N SER A 88 13.91 -15.51 16.56
CA SER A 88 14.66 -15.04 15.39
C SER A 88 13.97 -13.78 14.84
N ALA A 89 14.68 -12.67 14.84
CA ALA A 89 14.11 -11.37 14.52
C ALA A 89 14.84 -10.67 13.38
N SER A 90 14.09 -9.87 12.63
CA SER A 90 14.60 -8.96 11.61
C SER A 90 14.22 -7.54 11.95
N THR A 91 15.15 -6.60 11.80
CA THR A 91 14.94 -5.19 12.14
C THR A 91 14.23 -4.46 11.01
N ILE A 92 13.30 -3.57 11.34
CA ILE A 92 12.73 -2.60 10.39
C ILE A 92 13.84 -1.63 9.98
N ASP A 93 14.19 -1.63 8.69
CA ASP A 93 15.27 -0.81 8.17
C ASP A 93 14.89 0.66 8.01
N CYS A 94 15.88 1.51 7.70
CA CYS A 94 15.68 2.94 7.49
C CYS A 94 14.79 3.27 6.28
N ARG A 95 14.62 2.33 5.34
CA ARG A 95 13.73 2.45 4.17
C ARG A 95 12.30 2.04 4.52
N ARG A 96 12.04 1.69 5.80
CA ARG A 96 10.75 1.24 6.32
C ARG A 96 10.23 0.03 5.53
N GLN A 97 11.15 -0.88 5.24
CA GLN A 97 10.83 -2.16 4.63
C GLN A 97 10.80 -3.26 5.68
N LEU A 98 9.91 -4.23 5.47
CA LEU A 98 9.84 -5.45 6.26
C LEU A 98 10.49 -6.58 5.49
N PHE A 99 11.16 -7.48 6.21
CA PHE A 99 11.84 -8.63 5.63
C PHE A 99 10.99 -9.90 5.75
N ILE A 100 10.89 -10.63 4.65
CA ILE A 100 10.23 -11.94 4.58
C ILE A 100 11.33 -13.01 4.40
N PRO A 101 11.56 -13.87 5.41
CA PRO A 101 12.52 -14.95 5.33
C PRO A 101 12.25 -15.89 4.15
N SER A 102 13.32 -16.46 3.58
CA SER A 102 13.23 -17.40 2.45
C SER A 102 12.27 -18.55 2.73
N GLY A 103 12.30 -19.15 3.93
CA GLY A 103 11.38 -20.23 4.30
C GLY A 103 9.90 -19.83 4.22
N ALA A 104 9.56 -18.63 4.68
CA ALA A 104 8.19 -18.11 4.57
C ALA A 104 7.81 -17.84 3.10
N ARG A 105 8.75 -17.36 2.28
CA ARG A 105 8.52 -17.18 0.83
C ARG A 105 8.28 -18.51 0.13
N THR A 106 9.11 -19.52 0.39
CA THR A 106 9.00 -20.86 -0.21
C THR A 106 7.66 -21.51 0.11
N GLN A 107 7.16 -21.39 1.35
CA GLN A 107 5.87 -21.96 1.74
C GLN A 107 4.70 -21.45 0.88
N PHE A 108 4.76 -20.19 0.44
CA PHE A 108 3.73 -19.56 -0.40
C PHE A 108 4.14 -19.44 -1.88
N GLY A 109 5.25 -20.05 -2.28
CA GLY A 109 5.76 -19.98 -3.65
C GLY A 109 6.19 -18.58 -4.12
N LEU A 110 6.43 -17.65 -3.19
CA LEU A 110 6.66 -16.23 -3.51
C LEU A 110 8.00 -15.98 -4.21
N GLN A 111 7.94 -15.26 -5.32
CA GLN A 111 9.05 -14.80 -6.12
C GLN A 111 9.23 -13.27 -6.02
N ALA A 112 10.37 -12.79 -6.51
CA ALA A 112 10.58 -11.36 -6.70
C ALA A 112 9.51 -10.79 -7.64
N SER A 113 9.09 -9.56 -7.38
CA SER A 113 8.00 -8.84 -8.04
C SER A 113 6.59 -9.34 -7.76
N ASP A 114 6.41 -10.45 -7.03
CA ASP A 114 5.10 -10.87 -6.57
C ASP A 114 4.47 -9.81 -5.67
N ARG A 115 3.13 -9.69 -5.78
CA ARG A 115 2.35 -8.73 -4.99
C ARG A 115 1.73 -9.41 -3.79
N LEU A 116 1.77 -8.71 -2.66
CA LEU A 116 1.13 -9.10 -1.42
C LEU A 116 0.12 -8.03 -1.02
N LEU A 117 -1.04 -8.47 -0.54
CA LEU A 117 -1.95 -7.64 0.23
C LEU A 117 -1.45 -7.60 1.68
N LEU A 118 -1.10 -6.41 2.15
CA LEU A 118 -0.68 -6.14 3.51
C LEU A 118 -1.91 -5.69 4.30
N VAL A 119 -2.21 -6.38 5.41
CA VAL A 119 -3.36 -6.10 6.27
C VAL A 119 -2.86 -5.91 7.69
N ALA A 120 -2.75 -4.66 8.12
CA ALA A 120 -2.43 -4.30 9.49
C ALA A 120 -3.68 -4.30 10.35
N ALA A 121 -3.58 -4.94 11.51
CA ALA A 121 -4.58 -4.93 12.57
C ALA A 121 -4.00 -4.27 13.83
N PRO A 122 -4.13 -2.92 13.97
CA PRO A 122 -3.55 -2.15 15.08
C PRO A 122 -3.96 -2.66 16.46
N ARG A 123 -5.24 -3.03 16.65
CA ARG A 123 -5.75 -3.55 17.93
C ARG A 123 -5.03 -4.81 18.41
N SER A 124 -4.59 -5.66 17.48
CA SER A 124 -3.87 -6.90 17.80
C SER A 124 -2.36 -6.79 17.61
N ALA A 125 -1.85 -5.64 17.16
CA ALA A 125 -0.45 -5.42 16.79
C ALA A 125 0.12 -6.50 15.85
N ILE A 126 -0.67 -6.88 14.82
CA ILE A 126 -0.32 -7.92 13.85
C ILE A 126 -0.40 -7.33 12.44
N LEU A 127 0.57 -7.70 11.60
CA LEU A 127 0.50 -7.53 10.15
C LEU A 127 0.33 -8.91 9.50
N ARG A 128 -0.70 -9.05 8.66
CA ARG A 128 -0.86 -10.21 7.78
C ARG A 128 -0.46 -9.84 6.36
N LEU A 129 0.24 -10.74 5.70
CA LEU A 129 0.61 -10.65 4.30
C LEU A 129 -0.07 -11.80 3.57
N HIS A 130 -0.98 -11.47 2.66
CA HIS A 130 -1.66 -12.44 1.83
C HIS A 130 -1.11 -12.35 0.40
N PRO A 131 -0.61 -13.45 -0.19
CA PRO A 131 -0.35 -13.50 -1.62
C PRO A 131 -1.60 -13.11 -2.41
N ILE A 132 -1.44 -12.26 -3.43
CA ILE A 132 -2.60 -11.83 -4.23
C ILE A 132 -3.34 -13.04 -4.84
N THR A 133 -2.62 -14.12 -5.19
CA THR A 133 -3.22 -15.37 -5.66
C THR A 133 -4.21 -15.98 -4.67
N VAL A 134 -3.87 -15.97 -3.38
CA VAL A 134 -4.76 -16.42 -2.28
C VAL A 134 -5.95 -15.49 -2.13
N VAL A 135 -5.73 -14.17 -2.19
CA VAL A 135 -6.83 -13.21 -2.13
C VAL A 135 -7.80 -13.41 -3.30
N THR A 136 -7.27 -13.60 -4.51
CA THR A 136 -8.10 -13.82 -5.71
C THR A 136 -8.87 -15.12 -5.67
N SER A 137 -8.30 -16.20 -5.10
CA SER A 137 -9.03 -17.46 -4.98
C SER A 137 -10.20 -17.36 -4.00
N ILE A 138 -9.99 -16.69 -2.85
CA ILE A 138 -11.04 -16.40 -1.87
C ILE A 138 -12.15 -15.57 -2.51
N LEU A 139 -11.80 -14.49 -3.20
CA LEU A 139 -12.79 -13.64 -3.88
C LEU A 139 -13.54 -14.40 -4.97
N THR A 140 -12.85 -15.25 -5.72
CA THR A 140 -13.48 -16.07 -6.77
C THR A 140 -14.52 -17.03 -6.16
N ALA A 141 -14.16 -17.72 -5.08
CA ALA A 141 -15.07 -18.61 -4.36
C ALA A 141 -16.26 -17.86 -3.73
N TYR A 142 -16.02 -16.65 -3.21
CA TYR A 142 -17.07 -15.80 -2.67
C TYR A 142 -18.08 -15.41 -3.77
N TYR A 143 -17.59 -14.89 -4.90
CA TYR A 143 -18.47 -14.45 -5.99
C TYR A 143 -19.15 -15.60 -6.73
N SER A 144 -18.56 -16.79 -6.78
CA SER A 144 -19.27 -17.97 -7.32
C SER A 144 -20.45 -18.33 -6.43
N THR A 145 -20.27 -18.31 -5.11
CA THR A 145 -21.33 -18.62 -4.14
C THR A 145 -22.46 -17.59 -4.15
N GLN A 146 -22.15 -16.31 -4.36
CA GLN A 146 -23.17 -15.25 -4.42
C GLN A 146 -23.94 -15.20 -5.74
N ARG A 147 -23.45 -15.83 -6.82
CA ARG A 147 -24.15 -15.88 -8.11
C ARG A 147 -25.28 -16.91 -8.14
N ASP A 148 -25.29 -17.83 -7.17
CA ASP A 148 -26.26 -18.92 -7.04
C ASP A 148 -27.42 -18.59 -6.06
N LEU A 149 -27.56 -17.32 -5.65
CA LEU A 149 -28.66 -16.76 -4.83
C LEU A 149 -29.39 -15.66 -5.59
#